data_AF-A0A4R8S1M3-F1
#
_entry.id   AF-A0A4R8S1M3-F1
#
_cell.length_a   1.000
_cell.length_b   1.000
_cell.length_c   1.000
_cell.angle_alpha   90.00
_cell.angle_beta   90.00
_cell.angle_gamma   90.00
#
_symmetry.space_group_name_H-M   'P 1'
#
loop_
_entity.id
_entity.type
_entity.pdbx_description
1 polymer ?
#
loop_
_entity_poly.entity_id
_entity_poly.type
_entity_poly.pdbx_seq_one_letter_code
_entity_poly.pdbx_strand_id
1 'polypeptide(L)'
;MLDGKVKGTNMYADYTAREKILVDGVGDWVQLLAVHWHVEQESPDTSLPEVQEKTIDMIRSLVREGLFELGTVPSDASGFVPSSDLERTIQEIRKDYIGQFKDRDWEYHWWLNLTPKGEQLAEPLIDAYRRELGVN
;
A
#
# COMPACT_ATOMS: atom_id res chain seq x y z
N MET A 1 14.40 12.62 8.42
CA MET A 1 15.60 12.05 9.05
C MET A 1 15.20 11.52 10.42
N LEU A 2 15.04 10.21 10.54
CA LEU A 2 15.05 9.53 11.83
C LEU A 2 16.34 8.71 11.84
N ASP A 3 17.14 9.02 12.85
CA ASP A 3 18.45 8.49 13.14
C ASP A 3 18.31 7.17 13.91
N GLY A 4 19.31 6.29 13.79
CA GLY A 4 19.45 5.15 14.70
C GLY A 4 19.20 3.77 14.08
N LYS A 5 20.26 3.19 13.52
CA LYS A 5 20.43 1.74 13.36
C LYS A 5 20.15 1.04 14.69
N VAL A 6 18.99 0.38 14.82
CA VAL A 6 18.83 -0.72 15.77
C VAL A 6 19.34 -1.97 15.06
N LYS A 7 20.43 -2.53 15.60
CA LYS A 7 21.05 -3.77 15.11
C LYS A 7 20.30 -4.96 15.75
N GLY A 8 19.09 -5.17 15.27
CA GLY A 8 18.23 -6.34 15.41
C GLY A 8 17.45 -6.39 14.10
N THR A 9 17.32 -7.55 13.48
CA THR A 9 16.75 -7.68 12.15
C THR A 9 15.29 -7.22 12.18
N ASN A 10 15.02 -5.95 11.81
CA ASN A 10 13.67 -5.42 11.72
C ASN A 10 12.87 -6.32 10.77
N MET A 11 12.02 -7.20 11.29
CA MET A 11 11.27 -8.17 10.49
C MET A 11 10.39 -7.47 9.46
N TYR A 12 9.89 -6.27 9.78
CA TYR A 12 9.19 -5.43 8.81
C TYR A 12 10.11 -4.96 7.67
N ALA A 13 11.40 -4.73 7.90
CA ALA A 13 12.33 -4.38 6.82
C ALA A 13 12.49 -5.53 5.82
N ASP A 14 12.48 -6.77 6.31
CA ASP A 14 12.63 -7.99 5.50
C ASP A 14 11.33 -8.40 4.79
N TYR A 15 10.18 -7.81 5.16
CA TYR A 15 8.92 -8.02 4.44
C TYR A 15 8.98 -7.54 3.00
N THR A 16 8.36 -8.31 2.12
CA THR A 16 8.03 -7.90 0.75
C THR A 16 7.11 -6.68 0.78
N ALA A 17 7.04 -5.94 -0.32
CA ALA A 17 6.12 -4.82 -0.48
C ALA A 17 4.68 -5.26 -0.19
N ARG A 18 4.28 -6.44 -0.65
CA ARG A 18 2.95 -7.00 -0.41
C ARG A 18 2.66 -7.20 1.07
N GLU A 19 3.62 -7.73 1.82
CA GLU A 19 3.49 -7.95 3.27
C GLU A 19 3.46 -6.62 4.04
N LYS A 20 4.30 -5.65 3.66
CA LYS A 20 4.28 -4.30 4.23
C LYS A 20 2.94 -3.61 4.02
N ILE A 21 2.38 -3.69 2.81
CA ILE A 21 1.05 -3.14 2.50
C ILE A 21 -0.04 -3.81 3.34
N LEU A 22 0.00 -5.14 3.51
CA LEU A 22 -0.95 -5.86 4.37
C LEU A 22 -0.87 -5.40 5.83
N VAL A 23 0.35 -5.25 6.35
CA VAL A 23 0.60 -4.79 7.72
C VAL A 23 0.14 -3.35 7.92
N ASP A 24 0.44 -2.46 6.98
CA ASP A 24 0.04 -1.05 7.02
C ASP A 24 -1.48 -0.88 6.95
N GLY A 25 -2.18 -1.80 6.28
CA GLY A 25 -3.65 -1.83 6.23
C GLY A 25 -4.32 -2.31 7.51
N VAL A 26 -3.56 -2.79 8.51
CA VAL A 26 -4.14 -3.21 9.79
C VAL A 26 -4.48 -1.99 10.62
N GLY A 27 -5.76 -1.66 10.68
CA GLY A 27 -6.29 -0.58 11.52
C GLY A 27 -6.30 0.80 10.87
N ASP A 28 -5.88 0.93 9.61
CA ASP A 28 -5.99 2.16 8.80
C ASP A 28 -6.08 1.85 7.30
N TRP A 29 -6.35 2.87 6.48
CA TRP A 29 -6.31 2.77 5.01
C TRP A 29 -4.91 3.01 4.47
N VAL A 30 -4.57 2.31 3.39
CA VAL A 30 -3.26 2.45 2.75
C VAL A 30 -3.35 3.40 1.55
N GLN A 31 -2.68 4.54 1.63
CA GLN A 31 -2.59 5.48 0.52
C GLN A 31 -1.70 4.96 -0.62
N LEU A 32 -1.99 5.38 -1.86
CA LEU A 32 -1.21 5.04 -3.06
C LEU A 32 0.29 5.38 -2.91
N LEU A 33 0.63 6.46 -2.21
CA LEU A 33 2.03 6.80 -1.90
C LEU A 33 2.75 5.68 -1.12
N ALA A 34 2.09 5.05 -0.15
CA ALA A 34 2.71 3.97 0.63
C ALA A 34 2.98 2.75 -0.25
N VAL A 35 2.04 2.38 -1.12
CA VAL A 35 2.22 1.29 -2.09
C VAL A 35 3.40 1.57 -3.02
N HIS A 36 3.49 2.78 -3.57
CA HIS A 36 4.63 3.21 -4.39
C HIS A 36 5.95 3.01 -3.64
N TRP A 37 6.05 3.55 -2.43
CA TRP A 37 7.28 3.47 -1.63
C TRP A 37 7.69 2.04 -1.33
N HIS A 38 6.75 1.16 -1.00
CA HIS A 38 7.03 -0.24 -0.74
C HIS A 38 7.56 -0.95 -1.99
N VAL A 39 6.95 -0.69 -3.15
CA VAL A 39 7.41 -1.25 -4.44
C VAL A 39 8.79 -0.71 -4.83
N GLU A 40 9.04 0.58 -4.64
CA GLU A 40 10.34 1.21 -4.91
C GLU A 40 11.45 0.63 -4.01
N GLN A 41 11.18 0.45 -2.71
CA GLN A 41 12.15 -0.08 -1.75
C GLN A 41 12.48 -1.56 -1.96
N GLU A 42 11.54 -2.37 -2.47
CA GLU A 42 11.80 -3.78 -2.78
C GLU A 42 12.81 -3.94 -3.93
N SER A 43 12.95 -2.94 -4.80
CA SER A 43 13.87 -3.01 -5.94
C SER A 43 14.46 -1.62 -6.28
N PRO A 44 15.40 -1.11 -5.46
CA PRO A 44 15.86 0.29 -5.51
C PRO A 44 16.58 0.68 -6.82
N ASP A 45 17.08 -0.29 -7.58
CA ASP A 45 17.74 -0.05 -8.88
C ASP A 45 16.75 -0.01 -10.07
N THR A 46 15.45 -0.14 -9.80
CA THR A 46 14.40 -0.15 -10.83
C THR A 46 14.11 1.26 -11.34
N SER A 47 13.83 1.41 -12.64
CA SER A 47 13.46 2.72 -13.19
C SER A 47 12.07 3.17 -12.71
N LEU A 48 11.83 4.48 -12.62
CA LEU A 48 10.52 5.00 -12.21
C LEU A 48 9.34 4.44 -13.03
N PRO A 49 9.40 4.35 -14.38
CA PRO A 49 8.31 3.74 -15.15
C PRO A 49 8.01 2.29 -14.74
N GLU A 50 9.05 1.50 -14.44
CA GLU A 50 8.87 0.12 -13.98
C GLU A 50 8.30 0.05 -12.56
N VAL A 51 8.70 0.94 -11.65
CA VAL A 51 8.08 1.08 -10.32
C VAL A 51 6.60 1.42 -10.45
N GLN A 52 6.25 2.31 -11.39
CA GLN A 52 4.87 2.69 -11.66
C GLN A 52 4.02 1.52 -12.14
N GLU A 53 4.50 0.75 -13.10
CA GLU A 53 3.79 -0.44 -13.57
C GLU A 53 3.65 -1.50 -12.47
N LYS A 54 4.73 -1.79 -11.74
CA LYS A 54 4.69 -2.72 -10.59
C LYS A 54 3.71 -2.28 -9.51
N THR A 55 3.60 -0.98 -9.25
CA THR A 55 2.64 -0.40 -8.29
C THR A 55 1.20 -0.66 -8.74
N ILE A 56 0.89 -0.41 -10.02
CA ILE A 56 -0.43 -0.68 -10.60
C ILE A 56 -0.76 -2.18 -10.54
N ASP A 57 0.21 -3.04 -10.87
CA ASP A 57 0.04 -4.48 -10.84
C ASP A 57 -0.15 -5.02 -9.41
N MET A 58 0.56 -4.47 -8.43
CA MET A 58 0.39 -4.77 -7.01
C MET A 58 -1.03 -4.46 -6.55
N ILE A 59 -1.53 -3.26 -6.83
CA ILE A 59 -2.91 -2.86 -6.48
C ILE A 59 -3.92 -3.80 -7.14
N ARG A 60 -3.75 -4.06 -8.45
CA ARG A 60 -4.65 -4.94 -9.18
C ARG A 60 -4.66 -6.36 -8.58
N SER A 61 -3.51 -6.90 -8.22
CA SER A 61 -3.40 -8.23 -7.60
C SER A 61 -4.09 -8.27 -6.24
N LEU A 62 -3.77 -7.33 -5.35
CA LEU A 62 -4.36 -7.23 -4.01
C LEU A 62 -5.89 -7.17 -4.04
N VAL A 63 -6.45 -6.37 -4.95
CA VAL A 63 -7.90 -6.21 -5.09
C VAL A 63 -8.54 -7.43 -5.75
N ARG A 64 -7.95 -8.01 -6.80
CA ARG A 64 -8.47 -9.22 -7.46
C ARG A 64 -8.44 -10.45 -6.54
N GLU A 65 -7.45 -10.53 -5.67
CA GLU A 65 -7.37 -11.55 -4.62
C GLU A 65 -8.37 -11.29 -3.48
N GLY A 66 -9.06 -10.15 -3.48
CA GLY A 66 -10.05 -9.77 -2.47
C GLY A 66 -9.43 -9.41 -1.12
N LEU A 67 -8.16 -8.99 -1.10
CA LEU A 67 -7.44 -8.62 0.13
C LEU A 67 -7.65 -7.15 0.49
N PHE A 68 -7.91 -6.33 -0.52
CA PHE A 68 -8.24 -4.93 -0.36
C PHE A 68 -9.42 -4.55 -1.25
N GLU A 69 -10.18 -3.55 -0.83
CA GLU A 69 -11.01 -2.72 -1.69
C GLU A 69 -10.21 -1.50 -2.14
N LEU A 70 -10.43 -1.03 -3.37
CA LEU A 70 -9.80 0.17 -3.91
C LEU A 70 -10.83 1.30 -3.99
N GLY A 71 -10.45 2.51 -3.60
CA GLY A 71 -11.38 3.62 -3.55
C GLY A 71 -10.72 4.96 -3.22
N THR A 72 -11.53 5.90 -2.77
CA THR A 72 -11.11 7.25 -2.38
C THR A 72 -11.59 7.60 -0.97
N VAL A 73 -11.02 8.66 -0.42
CA VAL A 73 -11.51 9.29 0.83
C VAL A 73 -11.81 10.75 0.53
N PRO A 74 -12.99 11.06 -0.05
CA PRO A 74 -13.36 12.43 -0.38
C PRO A 74 -13.44 13.31 0.88
N SER A 75 -13.08 14.58 0.76
CA SER A 75 -13.10 15.54 1.89
C SER A 75 -14.49 15.77 2.48
N ASP A 76 -15.55 15.52 1.72
CA ASP A 76 -16.95 15.64 2.12
C ASP A 76 -17.59 14.30 2.55
N ALA A 77 -16.85 13.20 2.45
CA ALA A 77 -17.32 11.89 2.88
C ALA A 77 -17.02 11.65 4.36
N SER A 78 -17.88 10.85 5.01
CA SER A 78 -17.62 10.37 6.37
C SER A 78 -16.61 9.23 6.43
N GLY A 79 -16.07 8.79 5.29
CA GLY A 79 -15.04 7.75 5.23
C GLY A 79 -14.77 7.26 3.81
N PHE A 80 -14.16 6.08 3.73
CA PHE A 80 -13.78 5.42 2.49
C PHE A 80 -14.98 5.12 1.58
N VAL A 81 -14.81 5.43 0.29
CA VAL A 81 -15.79 5.15 -0.75
C VAL A 81 -15.18 4.13 -1.73
N PRO A 82 -15.64 2.86 -1.72
CA PRO A 82 -15.11 1.85 -2.62
C PRO A 82 -15.48 2.15 -4.08
N SER A 83 -14.56 1.86 -4.99
CA SER A 83 -14.85 1.81 -6.42
C SER A 83 -15.68 0.57 -6.75
N SER A 84 -16.60 0.73 -7.70
CA SER A 84 -17.42 -0.36 -8.24
C SER A 84 -16.82 -1.05 -9.47
N ASP A 85 -15.76 -0.49 -10.06
CA ASP A 85 -15.12 -1.02 -11.28
C ASP A 85 -13.60 -0.88 -11.19
N LEU A 86 -12.93 -2.00 -10.86
CA LEU A 86 -11.49 -2.06 -10.68
C LEU A 86 -10.73 -1.60 -11.92
N GLU A 87 -11.06 -2.12 -13.11
CA GLU A 87 -10.25 -1.84 -14.30
C GLU A 87 -10.43 -0.40 -14.77
N ARG A 88 -11.65 0.14 -14.66
CA ARG A 88 -11.89 1.56 -14.91
C ARG A 88 -11.09 2.43 -13.93
N THR A 89 -11.15 2.13 -12.63
CA THR A 89 -10.40 2.89 -11.62
C THR A 89 -8.90 2.77 -11.82
N ILE A 90 -8.37 1.61 -12.24
CA ILE A 90 -6.96 1.48 -12.60
C ILE A 90 -6.57 2.40 -13.76
N GLN A 91 -7.43 2.60 -14.77
CA GLN A 91 -7.15 3.58 -15.82
C GLN A 91 -7.11 5.03 -15.29
N GLU A 92 -8.00 5.37 -14.35
CA GLU A 92 -8.01 6.68 -13.69
C GLU A 92 -6.75 6.88 -12.85
N ILE A 93 -6.34 5.88 -12.06
CA ILE A 93 -5.07 5.88 -11.32
C ILE A 93 -3.90 6.10 -12.28
N ARG A 94 -3.83 5.37 -13.39
CA ARG A 94 -2.73 5.56 -14.36
C ARG A 94 -2.66 6.99 -14.88
N LYS A 95 -3.80 7.63 -15.16
CA LYS A 95 -3.84 9.01 -15.61
C LYS A 95 -3.28 9.96 -14.54
N ASP A 96 -3.71 9.81 -13.29
CA ASP A 96 -3.31 10.69 -12.19
C ASP A 96 -1.87 10.42 -11.75
N TYR A 97 -1.57 9.17 -11.41
CA TYR A 97 -0.30 8.74 -10.85
C TYR A 97 0.85 8.75 -11.88
N ILE A 98 0.64 8.20 -13.08
CA ILE A 98 1.70 8.13 -14.09
C ILE A 98 1.72 9.44 -14.89
N GLY A 99 0.56 9.90 -15.34
CA GLY A 99 0.43 11.09 -16.17
C GLY A 99 0.78 12.40 -15.46
N GLN A 100 0.54 12.48 -14.14
CA GLN A 100 0.77 13.69 -13.33
C GLN A 100 1.73 13.42 -12.16
N PHE A 101 2.65 12.47 -12.30
CA PHE A 101 3.54 12.02 -11.22
C PHE A 101 4.26 13.17 -10.49
N LYS A 102 4.67 14.20 -11.23
CA LYS A 102 5.43 15.36 -10.69
C LYS A 102 4.59 16.28 -9.81
N ASP A 103 3.28 16.29 -10.00
CA ASP A 103 2.37 17.23 -9.33
C ASP A 103 2.00 16.75 -7.92
N ARG A 104 2.26 15.47 -7.61
CA ARG A 104 2.12 14.84 -6.27
C ARG A 104 0.69 14.81 -5.70
N ASP A 105 -0.30 15.41 -6.37
CA ASP A 105 -1.72 15.31 -5.97
C ASP A 105 -2.22 13.86 -5.87
N TRP A 106 -1.64 12.94 -6.66
CA TRP A 106 -1.97 11.52 -6.66
C TRP A 106 -1.67 10.79 -5.32
N GLU A 107 -0.77 11.33 -4.49
CA GLU A 107 -0.23 10.64 -3.31
C GLU A 107 -1.31 10.21 -2.31
N TYR A 108 -2.34 11.04 -2.16
CA TYR A 108 -3.44 10.89 -1.20
C TYR A 108 -4.81 10.84 -1.89
N HIS A 109 -4.83 10.68 -3.22
CA HIS A 109 -6.09 10.62 -3.97
C HIS A 109 -6.73 9.22 -3.87
N TRP A 110 -5.91 8.18 -3.98
CA TRP A 110 -6.34 6.78 -4.04
C TRP A 110 -5.91 6.00 -2.79
N TRP A 111 -6.81 5.15 -2.30
CA TRP A 111 -6.67 4.44 -1.04
C TRP A 111 -7.08 2.98 -1.19
N LEU A 112 -6.43 2.11 -0.41
CA LEU A 112 -6.79 0.71 -0.27
C LEU A 112 -7.32 0.46 1.14
N ASN A 113 -8.49 -0.16 1.23
CA ASN A 113 -9.12 -0.56 2.49
C ASN A 113 -9.00 -2.06 2.66
N LEU A 114 -8.37 -2.51 3.75
CA LEU A 114 -8.13 -3.93 4.00
C LEU A 114 -9.47 -4.66 4.19
N THR A 115 -9.66 -5.80 3.53
CA THR A 115 -10.87 -6.62 3.73
C THR A 115 -10.67 -7.61 4.88
N PRO A 116 -11.73 -8.26 5.37
CA PRO A 116 -11.59 -9.34 6.36
C PRO A 116 -10.68 -10.48 5.88
N LYS A 117 -10.61 -10.74 4.57
CA LYS A 117 -9.69 -11.73 4.00
C LYS A 117 -8.24 -11.22 4.02
N GLY A 118 -8.04 -9.93 3.74
CA GLY A 118 -6.75 -9.27 3.88
C GLY A 118 -6.24 -9.32 5.31
N GLU A 119 -7.12 -9.03 6.28
CA GLU A 119 -6.82 -9.05 7.70
C GLU A 119 -6.34 -10.43 8.17
N GLN A 120 -7.01 -11.52 7.76
CA GLN A 120 -6.56 -12.89 8.06
C GLN A 120 -5.14 -13.20 7.57
N LEU A 121 -4.70 -12.59 6.47
CA LEU A 121 -3.33 -12.73 5.97
C LEU A 121 -2.35 -11.79 6.66
N ALA A 122 -2.81 -10.62 7.11
CA ALA A 122 -2.01 -9.64 7.81
C ALA A 122 -1.74 -10.01 9.27
N GLU A 123 -2.70 -10.65 9.96
CA GLU A 123 -2.63 -11.08 11.37
C GLU A 123 -1.30 -11.75 11.76
N PRO A 124 -0.84 -12.82 11.09
CA PRO A 124 0.44 -13.46 11.47
C PRO A 124 1.66 -12.54 11.27
N LEU A 125 1.60 -11.62 10.29
CA LEU A 125 2.67 -10.67 9.99
C LEU A 125 2.74 -9.57 11.05
N ILE A 126 1.59 -9.00 11.42
CA ILE A 126 1.52 -7.96 12.45
C ILE A 126 1.86 -8.53 13.82
N ASP A 127 1.45 -9.75 14.14
CA ASP A 127 1.79 -10.41 15.40
C ASP A 127 3.29 -10.65 15.53
N ALA A 128 3.94 -11.09 14.44
CA ALA A 128 5.38 -11.28 14.44
C ALA A 128 6.12 -9.95 14.61
N TYR A 129 5.67 -8.89 13.92
CA TYR A 129 6.22 -7.55 14.05
C TYR A 129 6.05 -6.98 15.47
N ARG A 130 4.84 -7.09 16.07
CA ARG A 130 4.56 -6.62 17.44
C ARG A 130 5.40 -7.34 18.50
N ARG A 131 5.58 -8.65 18.37
CA ARG A 131 6.45 -9.45 19.25
C ARG A 131 7.89 -8.96 19.23
N GLU A 132 8.41 -8.60 18.07
CA GLU A 132 9.77 -8.07 17.93
C GLU A 132 9.92 -6.69 18.60
N LEU A 133 8.91 -5.84 18.46
CA LEU A 133 8.88 -4.52 19.09
C LEU A 133 8.66 -4.57 20.62
N GLY A 134 8.38 -5.75 21.19
CA GLY A 134 8.10 -5.90 22.61
C GLY A 134 6.78 -5.27 23.07
N VAL A 135 5.84 -5.08 22.14
CA VAL A 135 4.53 -4.48 22.41
C VAL A 135 3.51 -5.62 22.47
N ASN A 136 2.99 -5.90 23.68
CA ASN A 136 1.85 -6.80 23.91
C ASN A 136 0.55 -6.01 23.93
#